data_AF-A0A931M842-F1
#
_entry.id   AF-A0A931M842-F1
#
_cell.length_a   1.000
_cell.length_b   1.000
_cell.length_c   1.000
_cell.angle_alpha   90.00
_cell.angle_beta   90.00
_cell.angle_gamma   90.00
#
_symmetry.space_group_name_H-M   'P 1'
#
loop_
_entity.id
_entity.type
_entity.pdbx_description
1 polymer ?
#
loop_
_entity_poly.entity_id
_entity_poly.type
_entity_poly.pdbx_seq_one_letter_code
_entity_poly.pdbx_strand_id
1 'polypeptide(L)'
;MQRKLRMTVLILVVLILFMITVWAYGATIVGSKHDLKHAYDVGSGLMKQTLNNYGEVCVYCHTPHAANTNSMYSGAPLWNRSAYTATYTVYGSPTMQTSPSNPPSGVSRACLSCHDGVLAADAIINAPGAGYNTGGPWYGQNAASFHYQMKEGANNCGECHTGGASHDSRATYLGTDLSKDHPISMTYPSSSQFNVASTVEGGGLKFYSGKVECPSCHNVHDPGVSPFLRKSNSGSALCLTCHIK
;
A
#
# COMPACT_ATOMS: atom_id res chain seq x y z
N MET A 1 39.31 -37.78 26.93
CA MET A 1 38.35 -36.79 27.47
C MET A 1 38.47 -35.42 26.80
N GLN A 2 39.67 -34.83 26.75
CA GLN A 2 39.95 -33.49 26.19
C GLN A 2 39.51 -33.26 24.73
N ARG A 3 39.71 -34.26 23.84
CA ARG A 3 39.34 -34.15 22.42
C ARG A 3 37.83 -34.13 22.17
N LYS A 4 37.05 -34.86 22.99
CA LYS A 4 35.58 -34.84 22.93
C LYS A 4 35.04 -33.49 23.43
N LEU A 5 35.61 -32.97 24.52
CA LEU A 5 35.24 -31.67 25.09
C LEU A 5 35.48 -30.51 24.10
N ARG A 6 36.63 -30.48 23.42
CA ARG A 6 36.94 -29.47 22.39
C ARG A 6 35.97 -29.51 21.22
N MET A 7 35.56 -30.71 20.78
CA MET A 7 34.64 -30.87 19.66
C MET A 7 33.21 -30.46 20.04
N THR A 8 32.77 -30.77 21.26
CA THR A 8 31.47 -30.32 21.78
C THR A 8 31.41 -28.80 21.93
N VAL A 9 32.47 -28.16 22.42
CA VAL A 9 32.54 -26.69 22.52
C VAL A 9 32.50 -26.03 21.14
N LEU A 10 33.21 -26.58 20.14
CA LEU A 10 33.18 -26.08 18.77
C LEU A 10 31.79 -26.18 18.14
N ILE A 11 31.10 -27.30 18.32
CA ILE A 11 29.73 -27.48 17.82
C ILE A 11 28.77 -26.49 18.49
N LEU A 12 28.89 -26.29 19.81
CA LEU A 12 28.07 -25.31 20.53
C LEU A 12 28.33 -23.87 20.07
N VAL A 13 29.59 -23.49 19.84
CA VAL A 13 29.95 -22.16 19.33
C VAL A 13 29.40 -21.95 17.91
N VAL A 14 29.50 -22.94 17.03
CA VAL A 14 28.94 -22.86 15.66
C VAL A 14 27.41 -22.76 15.69
N LEU A 15 26.72 -23.52 16.55
CA LEU A 15 25.27 -23.43 16.71
C LEU A 15 24.83 -22.08 17.28
N ILE A 16 25.57 -21.53 18.23
CA ILE A 16 25.31 -20.18 18.78
C ILE A 16 25.53 -19.12 17.70
N LEU A 17 26.60 -19.20 16.91
CA LEU A 17 26.86 -18.29 15.80
C LEU A 17 25.78 -18.37 14.70
N PHE A 18 25.25 -19.56 14.43
CA PHE A 18 24.15 -19.77 13.47
C PHE A 18 22.80 -19.21 13.96
N MET A 19 22.57 -19.20 15.28
CA MET A 19 21.39 -18.59 15.90
C MET A 19 21.42 -17.05 15.90
N ILE A 20 22.59 -16.42 15.82
CA ILE A 20 22.74 -14.95 15.83
C ILE A 20 22.47 -14.34 14.44
N THR A 21 22.44 -15.14 13.37
CA THR A 21 22.25 -14.65 11.99
C THR A 21 20.81 -14.65 11.49
N VAL A 22 19.83 -15.14 12.27
CA VAL A 22 18.42 -15.15 11.86
C VAL A 22 17.71 -13.91 12.42
N TRP A 23 18.10 -12.74 11.91
CA TRP A 23 17.26 -11.56 12.05
C TRP A 23 16.14 -11.73 11.04
N ALA A 24 15.01 -12.29 11.49
CA ALA A 24 13.77 -12.18 10.76
C ALA A 24 13.38 -10.70 10.77
N TYR A 25 13.84 -9.95 9.77
CA TYR A 25 13.27 -8.64 9.48
C TYR A 25 11.81 -8.88 9.12
N GLY A 26 10.92 -8.71 10.10
CA GLY A 26 9.51 -8.55 9.80
C GLY A 26 9.40 -7.40 8.80
N ALA A 27 8.68 -7.63 7.70
CA ALA A 27 8.44 -6.57 6.73
C ALA A 27 7.83 -5.37 7.46
N THR A 28 8.45 -4.21 7.30
CA THR A 28 8.01 -2.95 7.91
C THR A 28 7.89 -1.90 6.83
N ILE A 29 6.86 -1.07 6.95
CA ILE A 29 6.70 0.08 6.07
C ILE A 29 7.47 1.29 6.56
N VAL A 30 8.07 1.24 7.76
CA VAL A 30 8.87 2.33 8.33
C VAL A 30 10.04 2.67 7.41
N GLY A 31 10.21 3.96 7.12
CA GLY A 31 11.20 4.49 6.17
C GLY A 31 10.86 4.26 4.68
N SER A 32 9.74 3.61 4.37
CA SER A 32 9.26 3.47 2.98
C SER A 32 8.50 4.71 2.52
N LYS A 33 8.09 4.75 1.24
CA LYS A 33 7.22 5.81 0.71
C LYS A 33 5.82 5.86 1.37
N HIS A 34 5.38 4.76 1.99
CA HIS A 34 4.13 4.73 2.78
C HIS A 34 4.36 5.06 4.26
N ASP A 35 5.60 5.36 4.66
CA ASP A 35 5.86 5.98 5.96
C ASP A 35 5.64 7.50 5.87
N LEU A 36 4.37 7.88 5.94
CA LEU A 36 3.97 9.30 5.88
C LEU A 36 4.47 10.09 7.10
N LYS A 37 4.70 9.44 8.24
CA LYS A 37 5.36 10.05 9.40
C LYS A 37 6.82 10.40 9.07
N HIS A 38 7.57 9.47 8.47
CA HIS A 38 8.96 9.73 8.08
C HIS A 38 9.03 10.85 7.04
N ALA A 39 8.19 10.82 6.01
CA ALA A 39 8.13 11.86 4.98
C ALA A 39 7.85 13.25 5.59
N TYR A 40 6.99 13.31 6.61
CA TYR A 40 6.76 14.53 7.38
C TYR A 40 8.02 14.96 8.16
N ASP A 41 8.64 14.04 8.91
CA ASP A 41 9.77 14.33 9.81
C ASP A 41 11.02 14.82 9.04
N VAL A 42 11.27 14.28 7.83
CA VAL A 42 12.38 14.69 6.95
C VAL A 42 12.03 15.79 5.95
N GLY A 43 10.75 16.17 5.88
CA GLY A 43 10.22 17.07 4.86
C GLY A 43 10.63 18.53 5.03
N SER A 44 10.54 19.28 3.93
CA SER A 44 10.69 20.75 3.95
C SER A 44 9.58 21.40 4.80
N GLY A 45 9.73 22.69 5.13
CA GLY A 45 8.69 23.44 5.83
C GLY A 45 7.31 23.34 5.15
N LEU A 46 7.28 23.14 3.83
CA LEU A 46 6.04 22.93 3.07
C LEU A 46 5.36 21.61 3.42
N MET A 47 6.10 20.51 3.59
CA MET A 47 5.50 19.21 3.96
C MET A 47 4.79 19.30 5.31
N LYS A 48 5.37 20.05 6.26
CA LYS A 48 4.76 20.29 7.57
C LYS A 48 3.50 21.16 7.50
N GLN A 49 3.35 21.96 6.44
CA GLN A 49 2.17 22.78 6.21
C GLN A 49 1.06 22.03 5.47
N THR A 50 1.35 20.90 4.82
CA THR A 50 0.42 20.24 3.87
C THR A 50 -0.01 18.83 4.25
N LEU A 51 0.61 18.23 5.28
CA LEU A 51 0.27 16.92 5.82
C LEU A 51 0.34 16.95 7.36
N ASN A 52 -0.66 16.41 8.04
CA ASN A 52 -0.61 16.19 9.49
C ASN A 52 0.40 15.09 9.87
N ASN A 53 1.12 15.32 10.97
CA ASN A 53 1.90 14.28 11.64
C ASN A 53 1.09 13.68 12.78
N TYR A 54 0.59 12.47 12.56
CA TYR A 54 -0.15 11.75 13.58
C TYR A 54 0.77 10.98 14.55
N GLY A 55 2.08 10.92 14.29
CA GLY A 55 3.06 10.28 15.19
C GLY A 55 3.18 8.77 15.04
N GLU A 56 2.29 8.13 14.28
CA GLU A 56 2.27 6.68 14.05
C GLU A 56 2.18 6.37 12.56
N VAL A 57 2.92 5.35 12.09
CA VAL A 57 2.99 5.03 10.67
C VAL A 57 1.69 4.40 10.14
N CYS A 58 1.03 3.57 10.95
CA CYS A 58 -0.16 2.82 10.53
C CYS A 58 -1.43 3.66 10.52
N VAL A 59 -1.47 4.79 11.26
CA VAL A 59 -2.71 5.53 11.49
C VAL A 59 -3.32 6.12 10.22
N TYR A 60 -2.50 6.42 9.22
CA TYR A 60 -2.96 6.90 7.92
C TYR A 60 -3.84 5.87 7.17
N CYS A 61 -3.77 4.59 7.56
CA CYS A 61 -4.52 3.50 6.96
C CYS A 61 -5.46 2.81 7.95
N HIS A 62 -5.01 2.57 9.18
CA HIS A 62 -5.69 1.73 10.16
C HIS A 62 -5.95 2.44 11.48
N THR A 63 -7.03 2.07 12.16
CA THR A 63 -7.32 2.50 13.53
C THR A 63 -7.85 1.33 14.34
N PRO A 64 -7.31 1.04 15.54
CA PRO A 64 -7.73 -0.12 16.34
C PRO A 64 -9.20 -0.04 16.78
N HIS A 65 -9.73 1.17 16.94
CA HIS A 65 -11.11 1.42 17.33
C HIS A 65 -11.73 2.46 16.40
N ALA A 66 -13.07 2.53 16.39
CA ALA A 66 -13.76 3.58 15.65
C ALA A 66 -13.45 3.60 14.14
N ALA A 67 -13.07 2.45 13.58
CA ALA A 67 -12.78 2.29 12.16
C ALA A 67 -14.00 2.58 11.28
N ASN A 68 -13.71 2.93 10.02
CA ASN A 68 -14.73 3.25 9.06
C ASN A 68 -15.52 1.99 8.70
N THR A 69 -16.82 2.00 8.95
CA THR A 69 -17.73 0.88 8.67
C THR A 69 -18.46 1.03 7.34
N ASN A 70 -18.15 2.07 6.55
CA ASN A 70 -18.75 2.29 5.24
C ASN A 70 -18.37 1.14 4.29
N SER A 71 -19.37 0.62 3.55
CA SER A 71 -19.19 -0.45 2.56
C SER A 71 -18.24 -0.08 1.42
N MET A 72 -17.92 1.21 1.26
CA MET A 72 -16.85 1.69 0.41
C MET A 72 -15.53 0.96 0.66
N TYR A 73 -15.21 0.58 1.91
CA TYR A 73 -13.96 -0.08 2.28
C TYR A 73 -14.14 -1.56 2.66
N SER A 74 -15.21 -2.20 2.16
CA SER A 74 -15.45 -3.63 2.39
C SER A 74 -14.23 -4.47 2.01
N GLY A 75 -13.73 -5.27 2.96
CA GLY A 75 -12.52 -6.09 2.81
C GLY A 75 -11.22 -5.42 3.28
N ALA A 76 -11.25 -4.15 3.69
CA ALA A 76 -10.13 -3.49 4.36
C ALA A 76 -10.35 -3.46 5.89
N PRO A 77 -9.56 -4.22 6.68
CA PRO A 77 -9.77 -4.31 8.11
C PRO A 77 -9.42 -3.00 8.80
N LEU A 78 -10.28 -2.54 9.71
CA LEU A 78 -10.01 -1.41 10.60
C LEU A 78 -9.58 -0.13 9.87
N TRP A 79 -10.16 0.15 8.70
CA TRP A 79 -9.74 1.24 7.83
C TRP A 79 -10.03 2.62 8.43
N ASN A 80 -9.06 3.51 8.41
CA ASN A 80 -9.13 4.81 9.10
C ASN A 80 -9.34 6.00 8.18
N ARG A 81 -9.62 5.80 6.89
CA ARG A 81 -9.81 6.90 5.94
C ARG A 81 -11.26 7.39 5.96
N SER A 82 -11.46 8.68 5.72
CA SER A 82 -12.80 9.26 5.54
C SER A 82 -13.51 8.64 4.34
N ALA A 83 -14.79 8.33 4.45
CA ALA A 83 -15.59 7.92 3.29
C ALA A 83 -15.93 9.14 2.42
N TYR A 84 -16.06 8.94 1.12
CA TYR A 84 -16.37 9.98 0.15
C TYR A 84 -17.12 9.38 -1.05
N THR A 85 -17.60 10.25 -1.93
CA THR A 85 -18.21 9.85 -3.20
C THR A 85 -17.27 10.19 -4.34
N ALA A 86 -17.02 9.22 -5.21
CA ALA A 86 -16.28 9.42 -6.45
C ALA A 86 -16.90 8.58 -7.57
N THR A 87 -16.86 9.12 -8.78
CA THR A 87 -17.27 8.43 -9.99
C THR A 87 -16.03 8.00 -10.73
N TYR A 88 -15.91 6.70 -11.03
CA TYR A 88 -14.75 6.14 -11.71
C TYR A 88 -15.04 5.82 -13.17
N THR A 89 -14.04 6.08 -14.01
CA THR A 89 -13.94 5.49 -15.35
C THR A 89 -13.07 4.24 -15.21
N VAL A 90 -13.66 3.05 -15.32
CA VAL A 90 -12.91 1.79 -15.24
C VAL A 90 -12.44 1.36 -16.62
N TYR A 91 -11.38 0.55 -16.66
CA TYR A 91 -10.89 -0.04 -17.89
C TYR A 91 -11.98 -0.81 -18.65
N GLY A 92 -12.01 -0.62 -19.97
CA GLY A 92 -12.86 -1.37 -20.89
C GLY A 92 -12.11 -1.67 -22.19
N SER A 93 -12.21 -2.92 -22.67
CA SER A 93 -11.63 -3.33 -23.94
C SER A 93 -12.51 -4.41 -24.60
N PRO A 94 -12.65 -4.41 -25.95
CA PRO A 94 -13.34 -5.49 -26.67
C PRO A 94 -12.73 -6.88 -26.48
N THR A 95 -11.45 -6.98 -26.13
CA THR A 95 -10.75 -8.26 -25.93
C THR A 95 -10.80 -8.75 -24.49
N MET A 96 -11.49 -8.04 -23.60
CA MET A 96 -11.57 -8.37 -22.19
C MET A 96 -12.58 -9.50 -21.94
N GLN A 97 -12.19 -10.51 -21.16
CA GLN A 97 -13.01 -11.70 -20.90
C GLN A 97 -13.89 -11.61 -19.65
N THR A 98 -13.79 -10.51 -18.92
CA THR A 98 -14.47 -10.22 -17.66
C THR A 98 -14.63 -8.72 -17.54
N SER A 99 -15.57 -8.22 -16.73
CA SER A 99 -15.77 -6.78 -16.57
C SER A 99 -15.35 -6.32 -15.18
N PRO A 100 -14.58 -5.22 -15.08
CA PRO A 100 -14.36 -4.54 -13.80
C PRO A 100 -15.67 -4.11 -13.17
N SER A 101 -15.72 -4.19 -11.85
CA SER A 101 -16.82 -3.61 -11.08
C SER A 101 -16.70 -2.08 -11.15
N ASN A 102 -17.82 -1.38 -11.35
CA ASN A 102 -17.88 0.08 -11.25
C ASN A 102 -19.02 0.47 -10.27
N PRO A 103 -18.72 1.01 -9.09
CA PRO A 103 -17.40 1.40 -8.59
C PRO A 103 -16.45 0.21 -8.33
N PRO A 104 -15.12 0.44 -8.30
CA PRO A 104 -14.14 -0.57 -7.89
C PRO A 104 -14.49 -1.17 -6.54
N SER A 105 -14.09 -2.41 -6.26
CA SER A 105 -14.42 -3.12 -5.02
C SER A 105 -13.80 -2.46 -3.79
N GLY A 106 -14.30 -2.80 -2.60
CA GLY A 106 -13.88 -2.13 -1.37
C GLY A 106 -12.39 -2.29 -1.03
N VAL A 107 -11.79 -3.42 -1.37
CA VAL A 107 -10.35 -3.68 -1.19
C VAL A 107 -9.52 -2.72 -2.03
N SER A 108 -9.87 -2.53 -3.30
CA SER A 108 -9.16 -1.58 -4.17
C SER A 108 -9.49 -0.13 -3.82
N ARG A 109 -10.72 0.17 -3.38
CA ARG A 109 -11.09 1.52 -2.91
C ARG A 109 -10.36 1.94 -1.64
N ALA A 110 -9.88 1.01 -0.82
CA ALA A 110 -8.97 1.35 0.28
C ALA A 110 -7.68 1.98 -0.27
N CYS A 111 -7.04 1.37 -1.28
CA CYS A 111 -5.87 1.96 -1.93
C CYS A 111 -6.21 3.28 -2.64
N LEU A 112 -7.31 3.29 -3.40
CA LEU A 112 -7.76 4.47 -4.13
C LEU A 112 -8.12 5.63 -3.20
N SER A 113 -8.51 5.38 -1.95
CA SER A 113 -8.78 6.45 -0.99
C SER A 113 -7.61 7.41 -0.82
N CYS A 114 -6.37 6.98 -1.08
CA CYS A 114 -5.22 7.87 -1.19
C CYS A 114 -4.91 8.21 -2.65
N HIS A 115 -4.88 7.21 -3.54
CA HIS A 115 -4.31 7.33 -4.89
C HIS A 115 -5.23 7.93 -5.96
N ASP A 116 -6.53 8.07 -5.70
CA ASP A 116 -7.48 8.64 -6.67
C ASP A 116 -7.55 10.17 -6.64
N GLY A 117 -6.80 10.80 -5.74
CA GLY A 117 -6.70 12.26 -5.67
C GLY A 117 -7.96 12.98 -5.20
N VAL A 118 -8.96 12.27 -4.64
CA VAL A 118 -10.19 12.89 -4.14
C VAL A 118 -10.03 13.39 -2.71
N LEU A 119 -9.47 12.56 -1.83
CA LEU A 119 -9.18 12.91 -0.45
C LEU A 119 -7.71 13.29 -0.25
N ALA A 120 -7.46 14.16 0.73
CA ALA A 120 -6.09 14.47 1.15
C ALA A 120 -5.41 13.22 1.73
N ALA A 121 -4.08 13.14 1.61
CA ALA A 121 -3.32 11.97 2.05
C ALA A 121 -3.45 11.68 3.55
N ASP A 122 -3.71 12.71 4.37
CA ASP A 122 -3.92 12.63 5.82
C ASP A 122 -5.40 12.65 6.25
N ALA A 123 -6.36 12.61 5.33
CA ALA A 123 -7.80 12.57 5.64
C ALA A 123 -8.25 11.27 6.34
N ILE A 124 -8.00 11.19 7.65
CA ILE A 124 -8.41 10.09 8.52
C ILE A 124 -9.64 10.43 9.38
N ILE A 125 -10.30 9.41 9.93
CA ILE A 125 -11.47 9.57 10.81
C ILE A 125 -11.14 9.45 12.30
N ASN A 126 -10.00 8.85 12.64
CA ASN A 126 -9.59 8.67 14.02
C ASN A 126 -8.07 8.86 14.19
N ALA A 127 -7.65 10.01 14.70
CA ALA A 127 -6.24 10.24 15.03
C ALA A 127 -5.81 9.46 16.29
N PRO A 128 -4.50 9.31 16.56
CA PRO A 128 -4.02 8.62 17.74
C PRO A 128 -4.41 9.36 19.03
N GLY A 129 -4.85 8.60 20.03
CA GLY A 129 -5.36 9.13 21.29
C GLY A 129 -6.70 8.49 21.70
N ALA A 130 -7.22 8.90 22.86
CA ALA A 130 -8.52 8.44 23.33
C ALA A 130 -9.65 9.25 22.68
N GLY A 131 -10.30 8.69 21.65
CA GLY A 131 -11.55 9.19 21.07
C GLY A 131 -11.45 9.74 19.64
N TYR A 132 -12.60 9.99 19.02
CA TYR A 132 -12.74 10.64 17.72
C TYR A 132 -12.25 12.08 17.83
N ASN A 133 -10.97 12.31 17.63
CA ASN A 133 -10.43 13.65 17.57
C ASN A 133 -9.75 13.86 16.20
N THR A 134 -10.24 14.85 15.46
CA THR A 134 -9.66 15.34 14.19
C THR A 134 -9.09 16.75 14.34
N GLY A 135 -9.25 17.38 15.52
CA GLY A 135 -8.63 18.65 15.87
C GLY A 135 -7.30 18.46 16.60
N GLY A 136 -6.23 19.06 16.06
CA GLY A 136 -4.90 19.02 16.68
C GLY A 136 -4.83 19.72 18.05
N PRO A 137 -3.66 19.70 18.72
CA PRO A 137 -2.35 19.29 18.19
C PRO A 137 -2.12 17.78 18.14
N TRP A 138 -1.38 17.32 17.13
CA TRP A 138 -0.98 15.93 16.90
C TRP A 138 0.53 15.80 16.99
N TYR A 139 1.02 14.79 17.72
CA TYR A 139 2.46 14.54 17.91
C TYR A 139 3.27 15.80 18.25
N GLY A 140 2.71 16.66 19.12
CA GLY A 140 3.33 17.91 19.57
C GLY A 140 3.30 19.07 18.57
N GLN A 141 2.52 18.98 17.49
CA GLN A 141 2.40 20.03 16.47
C GLN A 141 0.95 20.40 16.18
N ASN A 142 0.72 21.65 15.76
CA ASN A 142 -0.59 22.08 15.28
C ASN A 142 -0.97 21.33 14.01
N ALA A 143 -2.28 21.30 13.71
CA ALA A 143 -2.76 20.79 12.43
C ALA A 143 -2.08 21.53 11.26
N ALA A 144 -1.81 20.79 10.18
CA ALA A 144 -1.32 21.36 8.93
C ALA A 144 -2.29 22.42 8.41
N SER A 145 -1.76 23.49 7.81
CA SER A 145 -2.57 24.59 7.27
C SER A 145 -3.31 24.19 6.00
N PHE A 146 -2.78 23.21 5.29
CA PHE A 146 -3.32 22.65 4.06
C PHE A 146 -3.31 21.12 4.16
N HIS A 147 -4.14 20.48 3.33
CA HIS A 147 -4.26 19.03 3.25
C HIS A 147 -4.28 18.62 1.77
N TYR A 148 -3.15 18.13 1.28
CA TYR A 148 -2.96 17.90 -0.17
C TYR A 148 -3.36 16.50 -0.60
N GLN A 149 -3.97 16.41 -1.78
CA GLN A 149 -4.32 15.14 -2.42
C GLN A 149 -3.17 14.56 -3.25
N MET A 150 -3.18 13.24 -3.45
CA MET A 150 -2.25 12.54 -4.37
C MET A 150 -2.69 12.74 -5.83
N LYS A 151 -2.54 13.96 -6.34
CA LYS A 151 -2.79 14.29 -7.75
C LYS A 151 -1.80 15.33 -8.27
N GLU A 152 -1.75 15.46 -9.58
CA GLU A 152 -0.95 16.47 -10.29
C GLU A 152 -1.47 17.89 -10.04
N GLY A 153 -0.56 18.87 -10.21
CA GLY A 153 -0.89 20.30 -10.24
C GLY A 153 -0.77 21.03 -8.90
N ALA A 154 -0.93 22.35 -8.96
CA ALA A 154 -0.77 23.25 -7.82
C ALA A 154 -1.74 22.96 -6.67
N ASN A 155 -1.26 23.16 -5.44
CA ASN A 155 -1.93 22.86 -4.18
C ASN A 155 -2.22 21.36 -3.97
N ASN A 156 -1.40 20.49 -4.57
CA ASN A 156 -1.46 19.04 -4.40
C ASN A 156 -0.06 18.49 -4.20
N CYS A 157 0.05 17.21 -3.83
CA CYS A 157 1.36 16.58 -3.71
C CYS A 157 2.13 16.60 -5.04
N GLY A 158 1.44 16.61 -6.19
CA GLY A 158 2.05 16.72 -7.51
C GLY A 158 2.65 18.10 -7.83
N GLU A 159 2.48 19.12 -6.99
CA GLU A 159 3.24 20.37 -7.14
C GLU A 159 4.74 20.14 -6.84
N CYS A 160 5.04 19.29 -5.85
CA CYS A 160 6.40 19.10 -5.36
C CYS A 160 6.99 17.72 -5.70
N HIS A 161 6.17 16.67 -5.80
CA HIS A 161 6.65 15.29 -5.99
C HIS A 161 6.70 14.88 -7.47
N THR A 162 7.35 15.72 -8.28
CA THR A 162 7.56 15.52 -9.72
C THR A 162 8.98 15.05 -10.07
N GLY A 163 9.79 14.74 -9.05
CA GLY A 163 11.20 14.38 -9.14
C GLY A 163 12.13 15.46 -8.55
N GLY A 164 13.45 15.25 -8.68
CA GLY A 164 14.46 16.18 -8.16
C GLY A 164 14.71 16.02 -6.65
N ALA A 165 14.63 17.11 -5.89
CA ALA A 165 14.84 17.11 -4.43
C ALA A 165 13.74 16.36 -3.68
N SER A 166 12.53 16.32 -4.25
CA SER A 166 11.45 15.43 -3.84
C SER A 166 11.52 14.13 -4.63
N HIS A 167 11.07 13.01 -4.07
CA HIS A 167 10.91 11.80 -4.86
C HIS A 167 9.79 11.95 -5.90
N ASP A 168 9.89 11.22 -7.01
CA ASP A 168 8.82 11.16 -8.01
C ASP A 168 7.72 10.18 -7.55
N SER A 169 6.47 10.66 -7.55
CA SER A 169 5.26 9.89 -7.25
C SER A 169 4.18 10.04 -8.33
N ARG A 170 4.49 10.61 -9.49
CA ARG A 170 3.50 10.85 -10.56
C ARG A 170 2.82 9.57 -11.05
N ALA A 171 3.57 8.47 -11.11
CA ALA A 171 3.04 7.15 -11.45
C ALA A 171 2.05 6.58 -10.41
N THR A 172 1.87 7.24 -9.26
CA THR A 172 0.94 6.82 -8.21
C THR A 172 -0.28 7.74 -8.08
N TYR A 173 -0.38 8.76 -8.93
CA TYR A 173 -1.53 9.65 -9.04
C TYR A 173 -2.54 9.07 -10.03
N LEU A 174 -3.25 8.03 -9.59
CA LEU A 174 -4.15 7.28 -10.46
C LEU A 174 -5.37 8.10 -10.88
N GLY A 175 -5.88 8.93 -9.96
CA GLY A 175 -7.11 9.67 -10.21
C GLY A 175 -8.35 8.76 -10.22
N THR A 176 -9.47 9.30 -10.69
CA THR A 176 -10.70 8.52 -10.87
C THR A 176 -10.85 7.95 -12.28
N ASP A 177 -9.97 8.31 -13.22
CA ASP A 177 -9.90 7.72 -14.55
C ASP A 177 -8.88 6.59 -14.58
N LEU A 178 -9.37 5.37 -14.32
CA LEU A 178 -8.59 4.13 -14.30
C LEU A 178 -8.55 3.45 -15.68
N SER A 179 -9.00 4.12 -16.75
CA SER A 179 -9.08 3.53 -18.09
C SER A 179 -7.73 3.17 -18.70
N LYS A 180 -6.65 3.75 -18.19
CA LYS A 180 -5.27 3.54 -18.65
C LYS A 180 -4.48 2.57 -17.75
N ASP A 181 -5.10 2.10 -16.67
CA ASP A 181 -4.48 1.20 -15.70
C ASP A 181 -4.77 -0.27 -15.99
N HIS A 182 -4.04 -1.15 -15.32
CA HIS A 182 -4.35 -2.56 -15.34
C HIS A 182 -5.73 -2.79 -14.67
N PRO A 183 -6.64 -3.56 -15.31
CA PRO A 183 -7.94 -3.87 -14.72
C PRO A 183 -7.84 -4.43 -13.31
N ILE A 184 -8.61 -3.84 -12.40
CA ILE A 184 -8.82 -4.28 -11.02
C ILE A 184 -10.32 -4.40 -10.74
N SER A 185 -10.67 -5.01 -9.62
CA SER A 185 -12.05 -5.26 -9.22
C SER A 185 -12.86 -6.07 -10.22
N MET A 186 -12.18 -6.93 -10.95
CA MET A 186 -12.76 -7.86 -11.91
C MET A 186 -12.55 -9.30 -11.45
N THR A 187 -13.51 -10.18 -11.73
CA THR A 187 -13.34 -11.62 -11.49
C THR A 187 -12.19 -12.13 -12.34
N TYR A 188 -11.29 -12.92 -11.76
CA TYR A 188 -10.19 -13.51 -12.52
C TYR A 188 -10.75 -14.43 -13.63
N PRO A 189 -10.37 -14.24 -14.91
CA PRO A 189 -10.96 -14.98 -16.01
C PRO A 189 -10.55 -16.45 -15.98
N SER A 190 -11.43 -17.32 -16.48
CA SER A 190 -11.14 -18.73 -16.73
C SER A 190 -11.12 -18.97 -18.25
N SER A 191 -9.95 -18.87 -18.86
CA SER A 191 -9.76 -19.17 -20.27
C SER A 191 -8.36 -19.72 -20.53
N SER A 192 -8.12 -20.24 -21.74
CA SER A 192 -6.82 -20.76 -22.18
C SER A 192 -5.72 -19.69 -22.26
N GLN A 193 -6.06 -18.41 -22.16
CA GLN A 193 -5.09 -17.30 -22.18
C GLN A 193 -4.51 -16.99 -20.80
N PHE A 194 -5.00 -17.66 -19.75
CA PHE A 194 -4.64 -17.39 -18.37
C PHE A 194 -4.24 -18.67 -17.63
N ASN A 195 -3.23 -18.56 -16.77
CA ASN A 195 -2.90 -19.61 -15.83
C ASN A 195 -4.07 -19.80 -14.86
N VAL A 196 -4.32 -21.04 -14.44
CA VAL A 196 -5.36 -21.33 -13.44
C VAL A 196 -5.05 -20.64 -12.11
N ALA A 197 -6.09 -20.24 -11.37
CA ALA A 197 -5.95 -19.43 -10.17
C ALA A 197 -4.98 -20.03 -9.13
N SER A 198 -5.00 -21.35 -8.93
CA SER A 198 -4.09 -22.03 -8.00
C SER A 198 -2.61 -21.91 -8.40
N THR A 199 -2.30 -21.91 -9.71
CA THR A 199 -0.95 -21.66 -10.21
C THR A 199 -0.53 -20.22 -9.96
N VAL A 200 -1.45 -19.27 -10.15
CA VAL A 200 -1.20 -17.85 -9.88
C VAL A 200 -0.88 -17.62 -8.40
N GLU A 201 -1.67 -18.23 -7.52
CA GLU A 201 -1.49 -18.16 -6.07
C GLU A 201 -0.20 -18.85 -5.60
N GLY A 202 0.08 -20.03 -6.17
CA GLY A 202 1.38 -20.71 -5.98
C GLY A 202 2.57 -19.89 -6.48
N GLY A 203 2.34 -18.99 -7.45
CA GLY A 203 3.31 -18.02 -7.95
C GLY A 203 3.51 -16.78 -7.08
N GLY A 204 2.82 -16.69 -5.93
CA GLY A 204 2.96 -15.63 -4.92
C GLY A 204 1.98 -14.47 -5.04
N LEU A 205 1.05 -14.51 -6.01
CA LEU A 205 -0.03 -13.51 -6.12
C LEU A 205 -1.25 -13.94 -5.32
N LYS A 206 -2.19 -13.03 -5.11
CA LYS A 206 -3.38 -13.32 -4.30
C LYS A 206 -4.64 -12.83 -4.98
N PHE A 207 -5.74 -13.54 -4.81
CA PHE A 207 -7.06 -13.03 -5.18
C PHE A 207 -7.84 -12.65 -3.93
N TYR A 208 -8.75 -11.70 -4.09
CA TYR A 208 -9.62 -11.23 -3.02
C TYR A 208 -11.06 -11.47 -3.46
N SER A 209 -11.73 -12.43 -2.82
CA SER A 209 -13.07 -12.87 -3.22
C SER A 209 -13.14 -13.29 -4.71
N GLY A 210 -12.10 -13.98 -5.19
CA GLY A 210 -11.99 -14.42 -6.60
C GLY A 210 -11.71 -13.31 -7.61
N LYS A 211 -11.44 -12.08 -7.15
CA LYS A 211 -11.15 -10.92 -8.01
C LYS A 211 -9.66 -10.57 -8.00
N VAL A 212 -9.23 -10.00 -9.12
CA VAL A 212 -7.98 -9.24 -9.23
C VAL A 212 -8.20 -7.89 -8.59
N GLU A 213 -7.40 -7.54 -7.59
CA GLU A 213 -7.47 -6.26 -6.89
C GLU A 213 -6.07 -5.62 -6.83
N CYS A 214 -5.96 -4.36 -6.40
CA CYS A 214 -4.64 -3.73 -6.16
C CYS A 214 -3.70 -4.63 -5.34
N PRO A 215 -4.11 -5.21 -4.19
CA PRO A 215 -3.24 -6.08 -3.42
C PRO A 215 -3.04 -7.48 -4.02
N SER A 216 -3.57 -7.80 -5.20
CA SER A 216 -3.19 -9.02 -5.93
C SER A 216 -1.74 -8.96 -6.38
N CYS A 217 -1.30 -7.79 -6.82
CA CYS A 217 0.06 -7.52 -7.26
C CYS A 217 0.86 -6.77 -6.20
N HIS A 218 0.21 -5.92 -5.40
CA HIS A 218 0.88 -5.11 -4.39
C HIS A 218 0.77 -5.69 -2.97
N ASN A 219 1.78 -5.46 -2.14
CA ASN A 219 1.79 -5.75 -0.72
C ASN A 219 2.26 -4.51 0.04
N VAL A 220 1.34 -3.63 0.41
CA VAL A 220 1.67 -2.36 1.08
C VAL A 220 2.48 -2.55 2.36
N HIS A 221 2.36 -3.70 3.03
CA HIS A 221 3.11 -4.01 4.25
C HIS A 221 4.54 -4.49 4.01
N ASP A 222 4.94 -4.68 2.75
CA ASP A 222 6.26 -5.17 2.38
C ASP A 222 6.87 -4.32 1.24
N PRO A 223 7.74 -3.35 1.56
CA PRO A 223 8.42 -2.54 0.56
C PRO A 223 9.58 -3.27 -0.14
N GLY A 224 9.84 -4.56 0.16
CA GLY A 224 11.03 -5.29 -0.29
C GLY A 224 11.18 -5.41 -1.81
N VAL A 225 10.07 -5.30 -2.56
CA VAL A 225 10.10 -5.22 -4.02
C VAL A 225 9.41 -3.93 -4.45
N SER A 226 10.14 -2.96 -4.98
CA SER A 226 9.55 -1.69 -5.43
C SER A 226 8.63 -1.88 -6.66
N PRO A 227 7.47 -1.20 -6.76
CA PRO A 227 6.82 -0.35 -5.76
C PRO A 227 5.80 -1.15 -4.91
N PHE A 228 6.27 -1.87 -3.90
CA PHE A 228 5.47 -2.78 -3.06
C PHE A 228 4.87 -3.95 -3.85
N LEU A 229 5.58 -4.56 -4.79
CA LEU A 229 5.11 -5.75 -5.50
C LEU A 229 5.26 -7.00 -4.62
N ARG A 230 4.34 -7.97 -4.79
CA ARG A 230 4.49 -9.30 -4.19
C ARG A 230 5.66 -10.10 -4.76
N LYS A 231 6.08 -9.77 -5.97
CA LYS A 231 7.23 -10.37 -6.67
C LYS A 231 7.80 -9.41 -7.69
N SER A 232 9.07 -9.60 -8.04
CA SER A 232 9.74 -8.81 -9.08
C SER A 232 9.02 -8.96 -10.43
N ASN A 233 8.91 -7.85 -11.17
CA ASN A 233 8.45 -7.85 -12.56
C ASN A 233 9.61 -7.93 -13.58
N SER A 234 10.82 -8.31 -13.14
CA SER A 234 11.94 -8.56 -14.06
C SER A 234 11.51 -9.58 -15.12
N GLY A 235 11.78 -9.27 -16.40
CA GLY A 235 11.37 -10.12 -17.52
C GLY A 235 9.86 -10.32 -17.67
N SER A 236 9.02 -9.39 -17.19
CA SER A 236 7.56 -9.54 -17.14
C SER A 236 7.06 -10.66 -16.22
N ALA A 237 7.88 -11.14 -15.28
CA ALA A 237 7.56 -12.30 -14.44
C ALA A 237 6.28 -12.12 -13.61
N LEU A 238 5.89 -10.88 -13.27
CA LEU A 238 4.62 -10.62 -12.60
C LEU A 238 3.45 -10.90 -13.56
N CYS A 239 3.51 -10.33 -14.76
CA CYS A 239 2.48 -10.47 -15.79
C CYS A 239 2.30 -11.93 -16.23
N LEU A 240 3.43 -12.63 -16.46
CA LEU A 240 3.46 -14.04 -16.87
C LEU A 240 3.00 -15.01 -15.77
N THR A 241 2.80 -14.52 -14.54
CA THR A 241 2.16 -15.33 -13.51
C THR A 241 0.69 -15.56 -13.84
N CYS A 242 0.00 -14.56 -14.41
CA CYS A 242 -1.41 -14.67 -14.81
C CYS A 242 -1.56 -15.02 -16.29
N HIS A 243 -0.79 -14.39 -17.17
CA HIS A 243 -0.98 -14.48 -18.62
C HIS A 243 -0.14 -15.57 -19.26
N ILE A 244 -0.78 -16.38 -20.10
CA ILE A 244 -0.13 -17.31 -21.01
C ILE A 244 0.08 -16.55 -22.34
N LYS A 245 1.34 -16.38 -22.74
CA LYS A 245 1.71 -15.76 -24.02
C LYS A 245 2.08 -16.82 -25.05
#